data_AF-A0A2V7V591-F1
#
_entry.id   AF-A0A2V7V591-F1
#
_cell.length_a   1.000
_cell.length_b   1.000
_cell.length_c   1.000
_cell.angle_alpha   90.00
_cell.angle_beta   90.00
_cell.angle_gamma   90.00
#
_symmetry.space_group_name_H-M   'P 1'
#
loop_
_entity.id
_entity.type
_entity.pdbx_description
1 polymer ?
#
loop_
_entity_poly.entity_id
_entity_poly.type
_entity_poly.pdbx_seq_one_letter_code
_entity_poly.pdbx_strand_id
1 'polypeptide(L)'
;MGGSTPSPRGPALPEAPLSGFRLLVVEDDQDTQEALRAVFEMKGAAVTTAGSALEGFQSFLRLRPDVIVCDLGLPGADGYALIRQIRELPPVMGGSTAAVAVTAYSAEMTPKVLHAGFQAHLHKPVDPDEIVKTVAALALKARQ
;
A
#
# COMPACT_ATOMS: atom_id res chain seq x y z
N MET A 1 52.50 3.26 -12.29
CA MET A 1 51.54 2.62 -11.36
C MET A 1 50.54 3.68 -10.93
N GLY A 2 49.43 3.81 -11.64
CA GLY A 2 48.40 4.81 -11.36
C GLY A 2 47.39 4.26 -10.37
N GLY A 3 47.41 4.76 -9.13
CA GLY A 3 46.37 4.49 -8.15
C GLY A 3 45.19 5.41 -8.42
N SER A 4 44.15 4.89 -9.08
CA SER A 4 42.84 5.53 -9.11
C SER A 4 42.19 5.39 -7.74
N THR A 5 42.19 6.45 -6.95
CA THR A 5 41.30 6.56 -5.79
C THR A 5 39.85 6.62 -6.28
N PRO A 6 38.92 5.81 -5.75
CA PRO A 6 37.51 6.01 -6.05
C PRO A 6 37.06 7.31 -5.36
N SER A 7 36.55 8.24 -6.15
CA SER A 7 35.95 9.49 -5.68
C SER A 7 34.83 9.22 -4.66
N PRO A 8 34.63 10.11 -3.68
CA PRO A 8 33.53 9.97 -2.73
C PRO A 8 32.22 10.07 -3.49
N ARG A 9 31.39 9.01 -3.42
CA ARG A 9 29.99 9.09 -3.86
C ARG A 9 29.35 10.21 -3.05
N GLY A 10 28.92 11.28 -3.74
CA GLY A 10 28.12 12.33 -3.14
C GLY A 10 26.88 11.73 -2.45
N PRO A 11 26.18 12.50 -1.59
CA PRO A 11 24.99 11.99 -0.93
C PRO A 11 24.06 11.44 -2.01
N ALA A 12 23.75 10.14 -1.92
CA ALA A 12 22.75 9.55 -2.78
C ALA A 12 21.50 10.44 -2.67
N LEU A 13 20.93 10.85 -3.81
CA LEU A 13 19.61 11.47 -3.83
C LEU A 13 18.72 10.65 -2.89
N PRO A 14 17.90 11.27 -2.02
CA PRO A 14 17.05 10.50 -1.11
C PRO A 14 16.30 9.49 -1.96
N GLU A 15 16.58 8.21 -1.70
CA GLU A 15 16.00 7.12 -2.47
C GLU A 15 14.48 7.33 -2.43
N ALA A 16 13.83 7.24 -3.60
CA ALA A 16 12.41 7.54 -3.69
C ALA A 16 11.68 6.74 -2.58
N PRO A 17 10.75 7.35 -1.82
CA PRO A 17 10.35 6.83 -0.51
C PRO A 17 9.69 5.45 -0.57
N LEU A 18 9.30 4.99 -1.76
CA LEU A 18 8.71 3.68 -2.00
C LEU A 18 9.57 2.80 -2.93
N SER A 19 10.81 3.17 -3.18
CA SER A 19 11.78 2.40 -3.98
C SER A 19 11.88 0.95 -3.48
N GLY A 20 11.67 0.01 -4.38
CA GLY A 20 11.77 -1.42 -4.09
C GLY A 20 10.62 -2.00 -3.27
N PHE A 21 9.53 -1.27 -3.05
CA PHE A 21 8.30 -1.80 -2.46
C PHE A 21 7.29 -2.20 -3.54
N ARG A 22 6.56 -3.29 -3.30
CA ARG A 22 5.45 -3.74 -4.14
C ARG A 22 4.14 -3.38 -3.45
N LEU A 23 3.29 -2.65 -4.15
CA LEU A 23 1.99 -2.20 -3.65
C LEU A 23 0.86 -2.88 -4.42
N LEU A 24 -0.19 -3.24 -3.69
CA LEU A 24 -1.47 -3.61 -4.26
C LEU A 24 -2.49 -2.52 -3.94
N VAL A 25 -3.08 -1.91 -4.95
CA VAL A 25 -4.17 -0.93 -4.83
C VAL A 25 -5.49 -1.62 -5.20
N VAL A 26 -6.48 -1.55 -4.33
CA VAL A 26 -7.83 -2.10 -4.53
C VAL A 26 -8.84 -0.96 -4.47
N GLU A 27 -9.46 -0.64 -5.60
CA GLU A 27 -10.32 0.53 -5.82
C GLU A 27 -11.21 0.24 -7.04
N ASP A 28 -12.51 0.50 -7.03
CA ASP A 28 -13.40 0.16 -8.15
C ASP A 28 -13.45 1.24 -9.23
N ASP A 29 -13.11 2.48 -8.85
CA ASP A 29 -13.02 3.60 -9.77
C ASP A 29 -11.69 3.58 -10.54
N GLN A 30 -11.77 3.40 -11.86
CA GLN A 30 -10.57 3.28 -12.72
C GLN A 30 -9.72 4.56 -12.71
N ASP A 31 -10.34 5.73 -12.69
CA ASP A 31 -9.62 7.01 -12.66
C ASP A 31 -8.82 7.15 -11.35
N THR A 32 -9.42 6.77 -10.22
CA THR A 32 -8.76 6.76 -8.91
C THR A 32 -7.63 5.72 -8.87
N GLN A 33 -7.83 4.52 -9.43
CA GLN A 33 -6.75 3.52 -9.56
C GLN A 33 -5.55 4.07 -10.32
N GLU A 34 -5.78 4.68 -11.48
CA GLU A 34 -4.72 5.22 -12.34
C GLU A 34 -3.99 6.38 -11.67
N ALA A 35 -4.72 7.27 -10.98
CA ALA A 35 -4.15 8.36 -10.22
C ALA A 35 -3.26 7.86 -9.06
N LEU A 36 -3.75 6.93 -8.24
CA LEU A 36 -2.98 6.34 -7.14
C LEU A 36 -1.75 5.60 -7.65
N ARG A 37 -1.91 4.81 -8.72
CA ARG A 37 -0.81 4.11 -9.38
C ARG A 37 0.28 5.09 -9.81
N ALA A 38 -0.08 6.14 -10.55
CA ALA A 38 0.87 7.13 -11.01
C ALA A 38 1.61 7.80 -9.84
N VAL A 39 0.88 8.18 -8.78
CA VAL A 39 1.48 8.77 -7.57
C VAL A 39 2.53 7.84 -6.96
N PHE A 40 2.22 6.56 -6.76
CA PHE A 40 3.16 5.63 -6.13
C PHE A 40 4.32 5.22 -7.04
N GLU A 41 4.08 5.01 -8.33
CA GLU A 41 5.13 4.69 -9.31
C GLU A 41 6.13 5.85 -9.45
N MET A 42 5.66 7.11 -9.43
CA MET A 42 6.53 8.29 -9.38
C MET A 42 7.42 8.34 -8.12
N LYS A 43 7.05 7.63 -7.06
CA LYS A 43 7.81 7.51 -5.81
C LYS A 43 8.60 6.19 -5.71
N GLY A 44 8.70 5.45 -6.82
CA GLY A 44 9.56 4.26 -6.96
C GLY A 44 8.92 2.92 -6.60
N ALA A 45 7.61 2.90 -6.32
CA ALA A 45 6.90 1.66 -6.02
C ALA A 45 6.59 0.84 -7.29
N ALA A 46 6.60 -0.49 -7.19
CA ALA A 46 5.98 -1.36 -8.18
C ALA A 46 4.50 -1.57 -7.81
N VAL A 47 3.57 -1.08 -8.63
CA VAL A 47 2.14 -1.06 -8.29
C VAL A 47 1.37 -2.07 -9.12
N THR A 48 0.50 -2.84 -8.47
CA THR A 48 -0.59 -3.59 -9.13
C THR A 48 -1.92 -3.04 -8.65
N THR A 49 -2.86 -2.84 -9.57
CA THR A 49 -4.23 -2.41 -9.27
C THR A 49 -5.20 -3.58 -9.37
N ALA A 50 -6.34 -3.47 -8.69
CA ALA A 50 -7.44 -4.41 -8.74
C ALA A 50 -8.77 -3.67 -8.54
N GLY A 51 -9.76 -3.95 -9.40
CA GLY A 51 -11.08 -3.33 -9.41
C GLY A 51 -12.06 -3.85 -8.36
N SER A 52 -11.70 -4.92 -7.65
CA SER A 52 -12.56 -5.55 -6.67
C SER A 52 -11.75 -6.27 -5.59
N ALA A 53 -12.39 -6.56 -4.46
CA ALA A 53 -11.78 -7.35 -3.40
C ALA A 53 -11.36 -8.76 -3.86
N LEU A 54 -12.16 -9.40 -4.72
CA LEU A 54 -11.83 -10.73 -5.25
C LEU A 54 -10.56 -10.67 -6.10
N GLU A 55 -10.49 -9.72 -7.03
CA GLU A 55 -9.30 -9.51 -7.85
C GLU A 55 -8.09 -9.13 -6.97
N GLY A 56 -8.31 -8.28 -5.97
CA GLY A 56 -7.31 -7.90 -4.99
C GLY A 56 -6.74 -9.10 -4.25
N PHE A 57 -7.59 -10.01 -3.75
CA PHE A 57 -7.15 -11.22 -3.07
C PHE A 57 -6.37 -12.16 -3.99
N GLN A 58 -6.83 -12.35 -5.22
CA GLN A 58 -6.12 -13.17 -6.21
C GLN A 58 -4.75 -12.59 -6.56
N SER A 59 -4.67 -11.27 -6.76
CA SER A 59 -3.41 -10.56 -7.00
C SER A 59 -2.49 -10.62 -5.79
N PHE A 60 -3.04 -10.49 -4.57
CA PHE A 60 -2.30 -10.63 -3.32
C PHE A 60 -1.60 -12.00 -3.22
N LEU A 61 -2.32 -13.10 -3.47
CA LEU A 61 -1.76 -14.45 -3.38
C LEU A 61 -0.61 -14.69 -4.37
N ARG A 62 -0.68 -14.09 -5.57
CA ARG A 62 0.35 -14.20 -6.60
C ARG A 62 1.56 -13.32 -6.30
N LEU A 63 1.32 -12.08 -5.90
CA LEU A 63 2.37 -11.05 -5.82
C LEU A 63 3.03 -10.98 -4.44
N ARG A 64 2.29 -11.28 -3.37
CA ARG A 64 2.70 -11.04 -1.98
C ARG A 64 3.25 -9.62 -1.79
N PRO A 65 2.40 -8.59 -1.95
CA PRO A 65 2.83 -7.20 -1.86
C PRO A 65 3.38 -6.87 -0.46
N ASP A 66 4.20 -5.82 -0.38
CA ASP A 66 4.72 -5.28 0.86
C ASP A 66 3.63 -4.46 1.59
N VAL A 67 2.76 -3.77 0.84
CA VAL A 67 1.63 -3.01 1.39
C VAL A 67 0.39 -3.10 0.48
N ILE A 68 -0.78 -3.11 1.10
CA ILE A 68 -2.09 -3.04 0.46
C ILE A 68 -2.69 -1.66 0.72
N VAL A 69 -3.21 -1.01 -0.31
CA VAL A 69 -4.04 0.19 -0.21
C VAL A 69 -5.42 -0.20 -0.70
N CYS A 70 -6.43 -0.13 0.16
CA CYS A 70 -7.77 -0.60 -0.16
C CYS A 70 -8.79 0.52 0.08
N ASP A 71 -9.60 0.84 -0.92
CA ASP A 71 -10.81 1.62 -0.67
C ASP A 71 -11.83 0.78 0.10
N LEU A 72 -12.45 1.41 1.10
CA LEU A 72 -13.58 0.84 1.83
C LEU A 72 -14.92 1.32 1.28
N GLY A 73 -14.92 2.32 0.40
CA GLY A 73 -16.09 2.80 -0.34
C GLY A 73 -16.61 1.84 -1.43
N LEU A 74 -15.88 0.76 -1.70
CA LEU A 74 -16.24 -0.25 -2.72
C LEU A 74 -17.71 -0.69 -2.56
N PRO A 75 -18.53 -0.64 -3.62
CA PRO A 75 -19.90 -1.12 -3.58
C PRO A 75 -19.91 -2.61 -3.21
N GLY A 76 -20.68 -2.98 -2.18
CA GLY A 76 -20.73 -4.36 -1.66
C GLY A 76 -19.98 -4.61 -0.35
N ALA A 77 -19.18 -3.64 0.14
CA ALA A 77 -18.46 -3.68 1.41
C ALA A 77 -17.36 -4.77 1.54
N ASP A 78 -16.70 -5.08 0.44
CA ASP A 78 -15.74 -6.21 0.40
C ASP A 78 -14.32 -5.87 0.85
N GLY A 79 -13.96 -4.59 1.07
CA GLY A 79 -12.63 -4.21 1.58
C GLY A 79 -12.35 -4.75 2.99
N TYR A 80 -13.37 -4.80 3.84
CA TYR A 80 -13.28 -5.44 5.15
C TYR A 80 -13.16 -6.97 5.06
N ALA A 81 -13.83 -7.58 4.09
CA ALA A 81 -13.75 -9.02 3.86
C ALA A 81 -12.35 -9.42 3.35
N LEU A 82 -11.82 -8.66 2.38
CA LEU A 82 -10.47 -8.83 1.85
C LEU A 82 -9.42 -8.85 2.96
N ILE A 83 -9.42 -7.83 3.82
CA ILE A 83 -8.39 -7.75 4.85
C ILE A 83 -8.50 -8.90 5.85
N ARG A 84 -9.73 -9.30 6.23
CA ARG A 84 -9.95 -10.44 7.13
C ARG A 84 -9.43 -11.73 6.53
N GLN A 85 -9.74 -12.01 5.27
CA GLN A 85 -9.23 -13.18 4.55
C GLN A 85 -7.70 -13.20 4.49
N ILE A 86 -7.08 -12.03 4.30
CA ILE A 86 -5.61 -11.93 4.33
C ILE A 86 -5.08 -12.22 5.74
N ARG A 87 -5.71 -11.70 6.80
CA ARG A 87 -5.28 -11.96 8.20
C ARG A 87 -5.43 -13.42 8.63
N GLU A 88 -6.30 -14.18 7.98
CA GLU A 88 -6.44 -15.64 8.21
C GLU A 88 -5.25 -16.44 7.63
N LEU A 89 -4.47 -15.85 6.72
CA LEU A 89 -3.30 -16.50 6.16
C LEU A 89 -2.13 -16.56 7.16
N PRO A 90 -1.28 -17.60 7.09
CA PRO A 90 -0.03 -17.62 7.84
C PRO A 90 0.86 -16.41 7.51
N PRO A 91 1.70 -15.93 8.45
CA PRO A 91 2.64 -14.82 8.18
C PRO A 91 3.54 -15.07 6.96
N VAL A 92 3.99 -16.32 6.75
CA VAL A 92 4.79 -16.72 5.58
C VAL A 92 4.06 -16.55 4.23
N MET A 93 2.73 -16.49 4.25
CA MET A 93 1.86 -16.23 3.11
C MET A 93 1.41 -14.76 3.01
N GLY A 94 1.90 -13.89 3.91
CA GLY A 94 1.55 -12.47 3.93
C GLY A 94 0.42 -12.10 4.89
N GLY A 95 0.05 -12.97 5.84
CA GLY A 95 -0.98 -12.64 6.83
C GLY A 95 -0.72 -11.36 7.63
N SER A 96 0.54 -10.95 7.73
CA SER A 96 0.99 -9.72 8.41
C SER A 96 1.30 -8.56 7.45
N THR A 97 0.98 -8.66 6.16
CA THR A 97 1.23 -7.59 5.18
C THR A 97 0.56 -6.28 5.62
N ALA A 98 1.28 -5.17 5.54
CA ALA A 98 0.75 -3.87 5.94
C ALA A 98 -0.44 -3.47 5.06
N ALA A 99 -1.45 -2.84 5.65
CA ALA A 99 -2.65 -2.42 4.95
C ALA A 99 -3.11 -1.03 5.38
N VAL A 100 -3.39 -0.18 4.39
CA VAL A 100 -3.97 1.15 4.52
C VAL A 100 -5.37 1.13 3.96
N ALA A 101 -6.35 1.57 4.74
CA ALA A 101 -7.69 1.84 4.25
C ALA A 101 -7.77 3.26 3.70
N VAL A 102 -8.38 3.44 2.54
CA VAL A 102 -8.85 4.74 2.06
C VAL A 102 -10.36 4.71 2.18
N THR A 103 -10.99 5.77 2.69
CA THR A 103 -12.43 5.75 2.92
C THR A 103 -13.08 7.12 2.96
N ALA A 104 -14.33 7.23 2.50
CA ALA A 104 -15.17 8.40 2.72
C ALA A 104 -16.01 8.31 4.02
N TYR A 105 -15.85 7.24 4.82
CA TYR A 105 -16.60 7.04 6.06
C TYR A 105 -16.06 7.89 7.22
N SER A 106 -16.98 8.34 8.08
CA SER A 106 -16.67 9.15 9.26
C SER A 106 -15.69 8.50 10.22
N ALA A 107 -14.98 9.31 11.00
CA ALA A 107 -14.04 8.89 12.05
C ALA A 107 -14.64 7.93 13.10
N GLU A 108 -15.97 7.86 13.26
CA GLU A 108 -16.65 6.88 14.11
C GLU A 108 -16.43 5.42 13.66
N MET A 109 -16.07 5.20 12.40
CA MET A 109 -15.75 3.87 11.86
C MET A 109 -14.30 3.45 12.11
N THR A 110 -13.44 4.31 12.66
CA THR A 110 -12.02 4.03 12.92
C THR A 110 -11.79 2.76 13.75
N PRO A 111 -12.52 2.49 14.86
CA PRO A 111 -12.36 1.24 15.60
C PRO A 111 -12.61 0.01 14.73
N LYS A 112 -13.59 0.08 13.82
CA LYS A 112 -13.95 -1.02 12.92
C LYS A 112 -12.85 -1.29 11.88
N VAL A 113 -12.22 -0.23 11.36
CA VAL A 113 -11.11 -0.33 10.41
C VAL A 113 -9.90 -0.99 11.05
N LEU A 114 -9.51 -0.55 12.25
CA LEU A 114 -8.40 -1.14 12.99
C LEU A 114 -8.68 -2.59 13.39
N HIS A 115 -9.89 -2.88 13.88
CA HIS A 115 -10.26 -4.22 14.30
C HIS A 115 -10.34 -5.22 13.13
N ALA A 116 -10.61 -4.75 11.91
CA ALA A 116 -10.58 -5.60 10.73
C ALA A 116 -9.16 -6.00 10.30
N GLY A 117 -8.13 -5.30 10.80
CA GLY A 117 -6.73 -5.62 10.53
C GLY A 117 -6.01 -4.64 9.61
N PHE A 118 -6.58 -3.46 9.36
CA PHE A 118 -5.84 -2.33 8.78
C PHE A 118 -4.94 -1.65 9.82
N GLN A 119 -3.77 -1.18 9.40
CA GLN A 119 -2.82 -0.51 10.29
C GLN A 119 -2.94 1.02 10.22
N ALA A 120 -3.50 1.56 9.14
CA ALA A 120 -3.81 2.97 8.99
C ALA A 120 -5.08 3.15 8.16
N HIS A 121 -5.67 4.33 8.27
CA HIS A 121 -6.77 4.76 7.42
C HIS A 121 -6.58 6.24 7.02
N LEU A 122 -7.04 6.58 5.82
CA LEU A 122 -7.02 7.93 5.27
C LEU A 122 -8.42 8.29 4.78
N HIS A 123 -8.84 9.53 5.01
CA HIS A 123 -10.16 9.98 4.63
C HIS A 123 -10.13 10.60 3.22
N LYS A 124 -11.10 10.28 2.37
CA LYS A 124 -11.26 10.93 1.05
C LYS A 124 -11.76 12.38 1.24
N PRO A 125 -11.32 13.37 0.44
CA PRO A 125 -10.26 13.27 -0.57
C PRO A 125 -8.89 13.13 0.09
N VAL A 126 -8.07 12.20 -0.40
CA VAL A 126 -6.76 11.93 0.17
C VAL A 126 -5.69 12.80 -0.51
N ASP A 127 -4.84 13.44 0.28
CA ASP A 127 -3.69 14.16 -0.22
C ASP A 127 -2.62 13.16 -0.75
N PRO A 128 -2.10 13.35 -1.98
CA PRO A 128 -1.11 12.45 -2.59
C PRO A 128 0.18 12.30 -1.77
N ASP A 129 0.65 13.36 -1.11
CA ASP A 129 1.84 13.29 -0.27
C ASP A 129 1.55 12.62 1.07
N GLU A 130 0.34 12.82 1.63
CA GLU A 130 -0.10 12.14 2.86
C GLU A 130 -0.18 10.63 2.68
N ILE A 131 -0.78 10.16 1.57
CA ILE A 131 -0.87 8.71 1.32
C ILE A 131 0.50 8.08 1.09
N VAL A 132 1.38 8.76 0.35
CA VAL A 132 2.76 8.28 0.15
C VAL A 132 3.50 8.18 1.48
N LYS A 133 3.42 9.22 2.34
CA LYS A 133 4.05 9.20 3.67
C LYS A 133 3.53 8.06 4.52
N THR A 134 2.21 7.85 4.53
CA THR A 134 1.56 6.80 5.32
C THR A 134 1.98 5.41 4.85
N VAL A 135 1.93 5.16 3.54
CA VAL A 135 2.34 3.88 2.94
C VAL A 135 3.83 3.63 3.19
N ALA A 136 4.70 4.61 2.97
CA ALA A 136 6.14 4.46 3.17
C ALA A 136 6.48 4.15 4.64
N ALA A 137 5.85 4.85 5.59
CA ALA A 137 6.06 4.62 7.02
C ALA A 137 5.64 3.20 7.44
N LEU A 138 4.55 2.66 6.89
CA LEU A 138 4.12 1.29 7.18
C LEU A 138 5.01 0.25 6.48
N ALA A 139 5.36 0.48 5.22
CA ALA A 139 6.22 -0.41 4.46
C ALA A 139 7.58 -0.61 5.14
N LEU A 140 8.17 0.47 5.66
CA LEU A 140 9.43 0.45 6.40
C LEU A 140 9.32 -0.30 7.73
N LYS A 141 8.19 -0.18 8.43
CA LYS A 141 7.95 -0.92 9.69
C LYS A 141 7.77 -2.41 9.45
N ALA A 142 7.14 -2.81 8.35
CA ALA A 142 6.90 -4.22 8.03
C ALA A 142 8.17 -4.99 7.63
N ARG A 143 9.26 -4.28 7.30
CA ARG A 143 10.59 -4.87 6.99
C ARG A 143 11.50 -5.04 8.21
N GLN A 144 11.15 -4.45 9.35
CA GLN A 144 11.92 -4.50 10.60
C GLN A 144 11.44 -5.65 11.48
#